data_AF-A0AAW1PQK2-F1
#
_entry.id   AF-A0AAW1PQK2-F1
#
_cell.length_a   1.000
_cell.length_b   1.000
_cell.length_c   1.000
_cell.angle_alpha   90.00
_cell.angle_beta   90.00
_cell.angle_gamma   90.00
#
_symmetry.space_group_name_H-M   'P 1'
#
loop_
_entity.id
_entity.type
_entity.pdbx_description
1 polymer ?
#
loop_
_entity_poly.entity_id
_entity_poly.type
_entity_poly.pdbx_seq_one_letter_code
_entity_poly.pdbx_strand_id
1 'polypeptide(L)'
;MGRVVQEDQLLSDDRLAELLVAVSARASALAEETFLANLQALVTLLPDLKDRLLRLQSKLLVALVEDVPQAGRRLIELKGMLPMANVSAIVVSRPALLLDEEFNAIPGAVAQLRSLFNDKDLSRMVESQPLLLVEDITAIIQQLESLMPGVDVGERLKKYPNTVLQLQRGTRRLGPGAEF
;
A
#
# COMPACT_ATOMS: atom_id res chain seq x y z
N MET A 1 -30.00 -39.44 -4.20
CA MET A 1 -29.96 -38.01 -3.81
C MET A 1 -28.59 -37.79 -3.18
N GLY A 2 -27.63 -37.05 -3.73
CA GLY A 2 -27.73 -35.87 -4.58
C GLY A 2 -26.90 -34.78 -3.89
N ARG A 3 -25.70 -34.53 -4.44
CA ARG A 3 -24.69 -33.46 -4.20
C ARG A 3 -23.32 -34.14 -4.34
N VAL A 4 -22.69 -34.33 -5.51
CA VAL A 4 -22.36 -33.38 -6.58
C VAL A 4 -22.18 -31.96 -6.06
N VAL A 5 -20.99 -31.66 -5.54
CA VAL A 5 -20.16 -30.50 -5.92
C VAL A 5 -18.76 -30.74 -5.31
N GLN A 6 -17.90 -31.50 -6.00
CA GLN A 6 -16.44 -31.53 -5.76
C GLN A 6 -15.66 -30.99 -6.97
N GLU A 7 -16.34 -30.40 -7.95
CA GLU A 7 -15.74 -29.75 -9.12
C GLU A 7 -15.41 -28.26 -8.88
N ASP A 8 -15.88 -27.70 -7.75
CA ASP A 8 -15.68 -26.30 -7.35
C ASP A 8 -14.44 -26.12 -6.43
N GLN A 9 -13.44 -26.99 -6.55
CA GLN A 9 -12.03 -26.57 -6.33
C GLN A 9 -11.52 -25.85 -7.59
N LEU A 10 -12.34 -24.90 -8.05
CA LEU A 10 -11.98 -23.53 -8.38
C LEU A 10 -10.50 -23.35 -8.74
N LEU A 11 -10.24 -23.33 -10.05
CA LEU A 11 -9.40 -22.30 -10.66
C LEU A 11 -8.04 -22.14 -9.98
N SER A 12 -7.17 -23.14 -10.15
CA SER A 12 -5.76 -23.12 -9.73
C SER A 12 -5.19 -21.71 -9.78
N ASP A 13 -4.60 -21.24 -8.68
CA ASP A 13 -3.98 -19.92 -8.55
C ASP A 13 -3.13 -19.54 -9.79
N ASP A 14 -2.52 -20.52 -10.45
CA ASP A 14 -1.80 -20.37 -11.73
C ASP A 14 -2.68 -19.87 -12.89
N ARG A 15 -3.91 -20.37 -13.08
CA ARG A 15 -4.81 -19.89 -14.15
C ARG A 15 -5.37 -18.50 -13.87
N LEU A 16 -5.61 -18.16 -12.61
CA LEU A 16 -6.00 -16.80 -12.23
C LEU A 16 -4.82 -15.84 -12.41
N ALA A 17 -3.59 -16.28 -12.12
CA ALA A 17 -2.37 -15.54 -12.45
C ALA A 17 -2.27 -15.30 -13.95
N GLU A 18 -2.40 -16.36 -14.76
CA GLU A 18 -2.36 -16.29 -16.22
C GLU A 18 -3.45 -15.38 -16.78
N LEU A 19 -4.69 -15.48 -16.29
CA LEU A 19 -5.79 -14.61 -16.72
C LEU A 19 -5.56 -13.16 -16.30
N LEU A 20 -5.04 -12.91 -15.10
CA LEU A 20 -4.74 -11.56 -14.63
C LEU A 20 -3.59 -10.96 -15.44
N VAL A 21 -2.57 -11.74 -15.76
CA VAL A 21 -1.48 -11.35 -16.66
C VAL A 21 -1.99 -11.09 -18.07
N ALA A 22 -2.84 -11.96 -18.63
CA ALA A 22 -3.40 -11.78 -19.97
C ALA A 22 -4.33 -10.56 -20.05
N VAL A 23 -5.16 -10.33 -19.03
CA VAL A 23 -6.04 -9.16 -18.94
C VAL A 23 -5.23 -7.89 -18.74
N SER A 24 -4.19 -7.92 -17.90
CA SER A 24 -3.29 -6.79 -17.67
C SER A 24 -2.44 -6.47 -18.90
N ALA A 25 -1.90 -7.48 -19.60
CA ALA A 25 -1.16 -7.29 -20.85
C ALA A 25 -2.06 -6.65 -21.92
N ARG A 26 -3.30 -7.11 -22.04
CA ARG A 26 -4.29 -6.56 -22.99
C ARG A 26 -4.79 -5.16 -22.61
N ALA A 27 -4.76 -4.82 -21.32
CA ALA A 27 -5.10 -3.49 -20.82
C ALA A 27 -3.91 -2.52 -20.90
N SER A 28 -2.69 -3.03 -20.94
CA SER A 28 -1.48 -2.23 -21.16
C SER A 28 -1.35 -1.86 -22.64
N ALA A 29 -0.70 -0.73 -22.92
CA ALA A 29 -0.33 -0.38 -24.29
C ALA A 29 0.92 -1.15 -24.80
N LEU A 30 1.43 -2.11 -24.02
CA LEU A 30 2.68 -2.83 -24.29
C LEU A 30 2.44 -4.16 -25.03
N ALA A 31 3.46 -4.61 -25.76
CA ALA A 31 3.50 -5.96 -26.28
C ALA A 31 3.58 -6.98 -25.12
N GLU A 32 2.92 -8.13 -25.27
CA GLU A 32 2.85 -9.18 -24.25
C GLU A 32 4.23 -9.66 -23.77
N GLU A 33 5.18 -9.81 -24.71
CA GLU A 33 6.57 -10.17 -24.40
C GLU A 33 7.26 -9.13 -23.50
N THR A 34 7.09 -7.85 -23.79
CA THR A 34 7.62 -6.74 -22.99
C THR A 34 6.95 -6.68 -21.61
N PHE A 35 5.65 -6.91 -21.56
CA PHE A 35 4.89 -6.95 -20.31
C PHE A 35 5.41 -8.07 -19.39
N LEU A 36 5.61 -9.28 -19.92
CA LEU A 36 6.14 -10.41 -19.16
C LEU A 36 7.59 -10.18 -18.70
N ALA A 37 8.43 -9.61 -19.55
CA ALA A 37 9.80 -9.25 -19.17
C ALA A 37 9.82 -8.21 -18.03
N ASN A 38 8.97 -7.19 -18.12
CA ASN A 38 8.83 -6.17 -17.08
C ASN A 38 8.24 -6.74 -15.78
N LEU A 39 7.26 -7.63 -15.86
CA LEU A 39 6.70 -8.33 -14.70
C LEU A 39 7.78 -9.18 -14.00
N GLN A 40 8.60 -9.90 -14.76
CA GLN A 40 9.71 -10.67 -14.21
C GLN A 40 10.76 -9.77 -13.55
N ALA A 41 11.06 -8.62 -14.14
CA ALA A 41 11.93 -7.61 -13.52
C ALA A 41 11.34 -7.06 -12.22
N LEU A 42 10.03 -6.79 -12.18
CA LEU A 42 9.33 -6.33 -10.98
C LEU A 42 9.37 -7.38 -9.86
N VAL A 43 9.14 -8.66 -10.18
CA VAL A 43 9.25 -9.77 -9.21
C VAL A 43 10.69 -9.96 -8.74
N THR A 44 11.68 -9.68 -9.60
CA THR A 44 13.09 -9.72 -9.21
C THR A 44 13.44 -8.60 -8.21
N LEU A 45 12.84 -7.41 -8.39
CA LEU A 45 13.00 -6.28 -7.47
C LEU A 45 12.24 -6.49 -6.15
N LEU A 46 11.06 -7.10 -6.21
CA LEU A 46 10.15 -7.31 -5.08
C LEU A 46 9.68 -8.77 -5.05
N PRO A 47 10.50 -9.70 -4.53
CA PRO A 47 10.16 -11.12 -4.54
C PRO A 47 8.88 -11.43 -3.76
N ASP A 48 8.66 -10.74 -2.64
CA ASP A 48 7.48 -10.88 -1.78
C ASP A 48 6.18 -10.38 -2.46
N LEU A 49 6.29 -9.65 -3.57
CA LEU A 49 5.12 -9.22 -4.34
C LEU A 49 4.46 -10.41 -5.05
N LYS A 50 5.23 -11.48 -5.35
CA LYS A 50 4.75 -12.66 -6.09
C LYS A 50 3.50 -13.25 -5.45
N ASP A 51 3.51 -13.42 -4.13
CA ASP A 51 2.39 -13.99 -3.37
C ASP A 51 1.17 -13.06 -3.32
N ARG A 52 1.35 -11.78 -3.63
CA ARG A 52 0.29 -10.76 -3.67
C ARG A 52 -0.21 -10.42 -5.07
N LEU A 53 0.45 -10.87 -6.14
CA LEU A 53 0.04 -10.59 -7.53
C LEU A 53 -1.42 -10.96 -7.80
N LEU A 54 -1.89 -12.07 -7.23
CA LEU A 54 -3.29 -12.54 -7.38
C LEU A 54 -4.32 -11.67 -6.66
N ARG A 55 -3.90 -10.90 -5.66
CA ARG A 55 -4.75 -10.01 -4.87
C ARG A 55 -4.63 -8.56 -5.31
N LEU A 56 -3.71 -8.27 -6.23
CA LEU A 56 -3.48 -6.94 -6.75
C LEU A 56 -4.53 -6.59 -7.80
N GLN A 57 -4.92 -5.32 -7.80
CA GLN A 57 -5.80 -4.81 -8.84
C GLN A 57 -5.04 -4.80 -10.16
N SER A 58 -5.65 -5.32 -11.21
CA SER A 58 -5.07 -5.39 -12.56
C SER A 58 -4.61 -4.02 -13.07
N LYS A 59 -5.33 -2.94 -12.76
CA LYS A 59 -4.92 -1.56 -13.08
C LYS A 59 -3.62 -1.15 -12.39
N LEU A 60 -3.46 -1.53 -11.13
CA LEU A 60 -2.25 -1.22 -10.36
C LEU A 60 -1.05 -2.00 -10.90
N LEU A 61 -1.26 -3.27 -11.24
CA LEU A 61 -0.23 -4.12 -11.82
C LEU A 61 0.25 -3.55 -13.16
N VAL A 62 -0.68 -3.13 -14.04
CA VAL A 62 -0.33 -2.50 -15.31
C VAL A 62 0.52 -1.25 -15.10
N ALA A 63 0.10 -0.35 -14.21
CA ALA A 63 0.85 0.88 -13.94
C ALA A 63 2.28 0.61 -13.40
N LEU A 64 2.46 -0.44 -12.58
CA LEU A 64 3.77 -0.83 -12.07
C LEU A 64 4.65 -1.50 -13.12
N VAL A 65 4.06 -2.27 -14.03
CA VAL A 65 4.76 -2.98 -15.11
C VAL A 65 5.07 -2.05 -16.28
N GLU A 66 4.28 -1.01 -16.49
CA GLU A 66 4.54 0.03 -17.50
C GLU A 66 5.80 0.85 -17.17
N ASP A 67 6.11 1.07 -15.89
CA ASP A 67 7.27 1.84 -15.46
C ASP A 67 8.09 1.18 -14.34
N VAL A 68 8.63 -0.01 -14.64
CA VAL A 68 9.54 -0.74 -13.75
C VAL A 68 10.79 0.06 -13.37
N PRO A 69 11.47 0.78 -14.28
CA PRO A 69 12.64 1.57 -13.92
C PRO A 69 12.32 2.64 -12.86
N GLN A 70 11.17 3.31 -12.99
CA GLN A 70 10.75 4.31 -12.02
C GLN A 70 10.35 3.68 -10.68
N ALA A 71 9.69 2.52 -10.68
CA ALA A 71 9.44 1.75 -9.45
C ALA A 71 10.77 1.44 -8.72
N GLY A 72 11.81 1.04 -9.44
CA GLY A 72 13.15 0.81 -8.90
C GLY A 72 13.78 2.07 -8.27
N ARG A 73 13.69 3.23 -8.95
CA ARG A 73 14.17 4.51 -8.42
C ARG A 73 13.42 4.92 -7.15
N ARG A 74 12.09 4.81 -7.16
CA ARG A 74 11.21 5.11 -6.02
C ARG A 74 11.55 4.26 -4.79
N LEU A 75 11.89 2.97 -4.99
CA LEU A 75 12.35 2.11 -3.89
C LEU A 75 13.67 2.61 -3.27
N ILE A 76 14.62 3.06 -4.09
CA ILE A 76 15.89 3.62 -3.62
C ILE A 76 15.66 4.92 -2.85
N GLU A 77 14.82 5.81 -3.38
CA GLU A 77 14.44 7.07 -2.72
C GLU A 77 13.73 6.82 -1.39
N LEU A 78 12.78 5.89 -1.34
CA LEU A 78 12.14 5.45 -0.10
C LEU A 78 13.15 4.91 0.91
N LYS A 79 14.17 4.17 0.46
CA LYS A 79 15.22 3.67 1.34
C LYS A 79 16.13 4.78 1.86
N GLY A 80 16.37 5.80 1.06
CA GLY A 80 17.07 7.01 1.50
C GLY A 80 16.28 7.81 2.55
N MET A 81 14.96 7.91 2.37
CA MET A 81 14.07 8.60 3.30
C MET A 81 13.86 7.81 4.60
N LEU A 82 13.74 6.49 4.53
CA LEU A 82 13.48 5.59 5.65
C LEU A 82 14.59 4.53 5.78
N PRO A 83 15.80 4.93 6.20
CA PRO A 83 16.97 4.04 6.19
C PRO A 83 16.80 2.84 7.11
N MET A 84 16.09 3.00 8.22
CA MET A 84 15.85 1.93 9.19
C MET A 84 14.63 1.07 8.83
N ALA A 85 13.80 1.48 7.88
CA ALA A 85 12.59 0.76 7.53
C ALA A 85 12.82 -0.33 6.47
N ASN A 86 12.02 -1.39 6.54
CA ASN A 86 11.88 -2.39 5.48
C ASN A 86 10.95 -1.87 4.37
N VAL A 87 11.54 -1.16 3.41
CA VAL A 87 10.83 -0.59 2.25
C VAL A 87 10.12 -1.68 1.43
N SER A 88 10.70 -2.86 1.28
CA SER A 88 10.07 -3.97 0.57
C SER A 88 8.76 -4.38 1.25
N ALA A 89 8.76 -4.52 2.57
CA ALA A 89 7.54 -4.85 3.32
C ALA A 89 6.46 -3.74 3.21
N ILE A 90 6.88 -2.48 3.27
CA ILE A 90 5.99 -1.31 3.11
C ILE A 90 5.31 -1.34 1.74
N VAL A 91 6.10 -1.52 0.68
CA VAL A 91 5.61 -1.53 -0.70
C VAL A 91 4.76 -2.77 -0.97
N VAL A 92 5.15 -3.95 -0.50
CA VAL A 92 4.34 -5.17 -0.65
C VAL A 92 2.98 -5.01 0.03
N SER A 93 2.95 -4.36 1.20
CA SER A 93 1.72 -4.04 1.92
C SER A 93 0.84 -3.04 1.15
N ARG A 94 1.45 -2.04 0.50
CA ARG A 94 0.74 -1.06 -0.34
C ARG A 94 1.53 -0.70 -1.61
N PRO A 95 1.34 -1.45 -2.73
CA PRO A 95 2.11 -1.18 -3.94
C PRO A 95 1.73 0.14 -4.63
N ALA A 96 0.58 0.72 -4.28
CA ALA A 96 0.14 2.04 -4.75
C ALA A 96 1.09 3.18 -4.35
N LEU A 97 1.92 2.99 -3.30
CA LEU A 97 2.93 3.95 -2.89
C LEU A 97 3.99 4.19 -3.96
N LEU A 98 4.18 3.23 -4.88
CA LEU A 98 5.10 3.38 -5.99
C LEU A 98 4.47 4.09 -7.18
N LEU A 99 3.23 4.57 -7.12
CA LEU A 99 2.61 5.39 -8.17
C LEU A 99 2.88 6.88 -7.93
N ASP A 100 2.93 7.68 -9.00
CA ASP A 100 3.21 9.12 -8.93
C ASP A 100 2.34 9.87 -7.93
N GLU A 101 1.03 9.62 -7.96
CA GLU A 101 0.06 10.32 -7.12
C GLU A 101 0.37 10.17 -5.62
N GLU A 102 0.65 8.95 -5.16
CA GLU A 102 0.96 8.70 -3.75
C GLU A 102 2.41 9.05 -3.44
N PHE A 103 3.35 8.72 -4.34
CA PHE A 103 4.78 8.91 -4.11
C PHE A 103 5.16 10.37 -3.88
N ASN A 104 4.54 11.30 -4.62
CA ASN A 104 4.81 12.73 -4.50
C ASN A 104 4.41 13.31 -3.13
N ALA A 105 3.48 12.66 -2.40
CA ALA A 105 3.08 13.07 -1.05
C ALA A 105 4.05 12.57 0.04
N ILE A 106 4.81 11.50 -0.23
CA ILE A 106 5.65 10.80 0.75
C ILE A 106 6.72 11.71 1.38
N PRO A 107 7.49 12.52 0.63
CA PRO A 107 8.53 13.35 1.22
C PRO A 107 7.97 14.35 2.25
N GLY A 108 6.80 14.92 1.97
CA GLY A 108 6.09 15.82 2.88
C GLY A 108 5.61 15.10 4.14
N ALA A 109 4.99 13.92 3.99
CA ALA A 109 4.53 13.13 5.12
C ALA A 109 5.69 12.64 6.01
N VAL A 110 6.79 12.19 5.42
CA VAL A 110 8.00 11.77 6.16
C VAL A 110 8.59 12.96 6.93
N ALA A 111 8.68 14.15 6.33
CA ALA A 111 9.18 15.34 7.01
C ALA A 111 8.31 15.74 8.21
N GLN A 112 6.98 15.67 8.07
CA GLN A 112 6.05 15.91 9.17
C GLN A 112 6.17 14.86 10.26
N LEU A 113 6.24 13.58 9.89
CA LEU A 113 6.37 12.51 10.88
C LEU A 113 7.71 12.57 11.63
N ARG A 114 8.80 12.99 10.97
CA ARG A 114 10.10 13.20 11.61
C ARG A 114 10.13 14.35 12.61
N SER A 115 9.26 15.36 12.47
CA SER A 115 9.18 16.43 13.46
C SER A 115 8.45 16.00 14.73
N LEU A 116 7.64 14.93 14.65
CA LEU A 116 6.82 14.42 15.75
C LEU A 116 7.41 13.15 16.41
N PHE A 117 8.14 12.34 15.65
CA PHE A 117 8.67 11.05 16.09
C PHE A 117 10.16 10.92 15.75
N ASN A 118 10.90 10.17 16.57
CA ASN A 118 12.28 9.80 16.22
C ASN A 118 12.30 8.82 15.03
N ASP A 119 13.44 8.73 14.31
CA ASP A 119 13.55 7.91 13.10
C ASP A 119 13.25 6.42 13.32
N LYS A 120 13.52 5.89 14.52
CA LYS A 120 13.29 4.49 14.87
C LYS A 120 11.81 4.17 15.04
N ASP A 121 11.09 5.02 15.76
CA ASP A 121 9.66 4.90 15.98
C ASP A 121 8.91 5.16 14.67
N LEU A 122 9.34 6.17 13.91
CA LEU A 122 8.84 6.43 12.57
C LEU A 122 8.92 5.20 11.67
N SER A 123 10.10 4.59 11.59
CA SER A 123 10.31 3.41 10.73
C SER A 123 9.40 2.26 11.12
N ARG A 124 9.25 1.97 12.43
CA ARG A 124 8.35 0.94 12.93
C ARG A 124 6.87 1.23 12.64
N MET A 125 6.46 2.49 12.81
CA MET A 125 5.09 2.92 12.55
C MET A 125 4.74 2.78 11.07
N VAL A 126 5.64 3.20 10.17
CA VAL A 126 5.43 3.13 8.72
C VAL A 126 5.47 1.69 8.22
N GLU A 127 6.36 0.84 8.74
CA GLU A 127 6.34 -0.59 8.44
C GLU A 127 5.01 -1.25 8.81
N SER A 128 4.47 -0.88 9.97
CA SER A 128 3.20 -1.42 10.46
C SER A 128 2.01 -0.84 9.71
N GLN A 129 2.09 0.44 9.33
CA GLN A 129 1.01 1.19 8.72
C GLN A 129 1.53 2.11 7.60
N PRO A 130 1.71 1.57 6.37
CA PRO A 130 2.22 2.33 5.22
C PRO A 130 1.38 3.55 4.81
N LEU A 131 0.08 3.55 5.15
CA LEU A 131 -0.82 4.67 4.89
C LEU A 131 -0.40 5.97 5.58
N LEU A 132 0.40 5.89 6.65
CA LEU A 132 0.93 7.08 7.31
C LEU A 132 1.77 7.96 6.36
N LEU A 133 2.28 7.40 5.25
CA LEU A 133 3.07 8.12 4.26
C LEU A 133 2.24 8.93 3.26
N VAL A 134 0.93 8.72 3.22
CA VAL A 134 0.04 9.36 2.23
C VAL A 134 -0.99 10.28 2.91
N GLU A 135 -1.24 10.05 4.20
CA GLU A 135 -2.26 10.77 4.96
C GLU A 135 -1.71 12.02 5.64
N ASP A 136 -2.61 12.99 5.87
CA ASP A 136 -2.30 14.18 6.68
C ASP A 136 -2.33 13.82 8.17
N ILE A 137 -1.15 13.44 8.68
CA ILE A 137 -0.96 13.06 10.07
C ILE A 137 -1.30 14.19 11.03
N THR A 138 -1.08 15.44 10.64
CA THR A 138 -1.37 16.60 11.48
C THR A 138 -2.88 16.71 11.71
N ALA A 139 -3.67 16.59 10.63
CA ALA A 139 -5.13 16.57 10.72
C ALA A 139 -5.63 15.38 11.56
N ILE A 140 -5.03 14.21 11.41
CA ILE A 140 -5.39 13.00 12.19
C ILE A 140 -5.09 13.21 13.69
N ILE A 141 -3.95 13.78 14.04
CA ILE A 141 -3.57 14.05 15.43
C ILE A 141 -4.53 15.07 16.04
N GLN A 142 -4.80 16.18 15.36
CA GLN A 142 -5.74 17.20 15.86
C GLN A 142 -7.14 16.63 16.10
N GLN A 143 -7.62 15.78 15.20
CA GLN A 143 -8.90 15.08 15.38
C GLN A 143 -8.87 14.14 16.58
N LEU A 144 -7.79 13.38 16.75
CA LEU A 144 -7.61 12.47 17.88
C LEU A 144 -7.57 13.22 19.22
N GLU A 145 -6.89 14.36 19.27
CA GLU A 145 -6.83 15.23 20.46
C GLU A 145 -8.21 15.79 20.81
N SER A 146 -8.99 16.18 19.79
CA SER A 146 -10.36 16.66 19.97
C SER A 146 -11.30 15.55 20.48
N LEU A 147 -11.16 14.32 19.96
CA LEU A 147 -12.00 13.18 20.35
C LEU A 147 -11.61 12.58 21.71
N MET A 148 -10.35 12.74 22.14
CA MET A 148 -9.83 12.18 23.40
C MET A 148 -9.01 13.22 24.18
N PRO A 149 -9.68 14.23 24.78
CA PRO A 149 -9.00 15.24 25.56
C PRO A 149 -8.24 14.62 26.75
N GLY A 150 -6.96 14.97 26.90
CA GLY A 150 -6.10 14.50 28.00
C GLY A 150 -5.33 13.21 27.72
N VAL A 151 -5.46 12.62 26.52
CA VAL A 151 -4.63 11.48 26.08
C VAL A 151 -3.46 11.98 25.24
N ASP A 152 -2.24 11.52 25.53
CA ASP A 152 -1.09 11.73 24.64
C ASP A 152 -1.26 10.90 23.37
N VAL A 153 -1.73 11.58 22.31
CA VAL A 153 -2.00 10.97 21.01
C VAL A 153 -0.73 10.44 20.36
N GLY A 154 0.41 11.11 20.57
CA GLY A 154 1.70 10.69 20.03
C GLY A 154 2.13 9.34 20.60
N GLU A 155 2.12 9.19 21.92
CA GLU A 155 2.41 7.91 22.59
C GLU A 155 1.42 6.81 22.19
N ARG A 156 0.14 7.16 22.01
CA ARG A 156 -0.87 6.20 21.57
C ARG A 156 -0.64 5.74 20.14
N LEU A 157 -0.26 6.63 19.23
CA LEU A 157 0.05 6.29 17.82
C LEU A 157 1.30 5.41 17.70
N LYS A 158 2.32 5.65 18.54
CA LYS A 158 3.49 4.75 18.63
C LYS A 158 3.08 3.33 19.02
N LYS A 159 2.18 3.21 20.01
CA LYS A 159 1.73 1.91 20.54
C LYS A 159 0.72 1.22 19.63
N TYR A 160 -0.12 2.00 18.95
CA TYR A 160 -1.24 1.51 18.12
C TYR A 160 -1.35 2.30 16.81
N PRO A 161 -0.44 2.09 15.84
CA PRO A 161 -0.46 2.81 14.56
C PRO A 161 -1.72 2.53 13.73
N ASN A 162 -2.37 1.39 13.96
CA ASN A 162 -3.65 1.03 13.32
C ASN A 162 -4.83 1.93 13.71
N THR A 163 -4.69 2.77 14.74
CA THR A 163 -5.75 3.71 15.18
C THR A 163 -6.13 4.68 14.05
N VAL A 164 -5.18 5.03 13.18
CA VAL A 164 -5.41 5.87 11.99
C VAL A 164 -6.48 5.27 11.07
N LEU A 165 -6.45 3.95 10.84
CA LEU A 165 -7.46 3.26 10.04
C LEU A 165 -8.84 3.28 10.68
N GLN A 166 -8.91 3.21 12.01
CA GLN A 166 -10.18 3.21 12.74
C GLN A 166 -10.87 4.56 12.63
N LEU A 167 -10.09 5.66 12.71
CA LEU A 167 -10.61 7.02 12.48
C LEU A 167 -11.12 7.18 11.06
N GLN A 168 -10.35 6.80 10.04
CA GLN A 168 -10.80 6.91 8.65
C GLN A 168 -12.13 6.18 8.39
N ARG A 169 -12.29 4.98 8.97
CA ARG A 169 -13.55 4.22 8.88
C ARG A 169 -14.69 4.85 9.66
N GLY A 170 -14.39 5.44 10.82
CA GLY A 170 -15.33 6.22 11.62
C GLY A 170 -15.80 7.48 10.89
N THR A 171 -14.88 8.27 10.35
CA THR A 171 -15.16 9.52 9.63
C THR A 171 -15.91 9.27 8.32
N ARG A 172 -15.60 8.20 7.56
CA ARG A 172 -16.42 7.81 6.39
C ARG A 172 -17.83 7.35 6.76
N ARG A 173 -18.05 6.83 7.97
CA ARG A 173 -19.39 6.51 8.48
C ARG A 173 -20.13 7.74 9.02
N LEU A 174 -19.41 8.83 9.31
CA LEU A 174 -19.94 10.09 9.84
C LEU A 174 -19.96 11.21 8.78
N GLY A 175 -19.78 10.89 7.49
CA GLY A 175 -19.93 11.85 6.41
C GLY A 175 -21.34 12.48 6.38
N PRO A 176 -21.48 13.71 5.85
CA PRO A 176 -22.71 14.50 5.92
C PRO A 176 -23.81 13.78 5.14
N GLY A 177 -24.74 13.17 5.86
CA GLY A 177 -25.75 12.26 5.30
C GLY A 177 -26.37 11.32 6.32
N ALA A 178 -25.82 11.24 7.54
CA ALA A 178 -26.52 10.66 8.68
C ALA A 178 -27.43 11.72 9.33
N GLU A 179 -28.45 12.18 8.60
CA GLU A 179 -29.65 12.73 9.22
C GLU A 179 -30.52 11.52 9.61
N PHE A 180 -30.74 11.35 10.91
CA PHE A 180 -31.95 10.70 11.43
C PHE A 180 -32.93 11.81 11.79
#